data_AF-A9MM02-F1
#
_entry.id   AF-A9MM02-F1
#
_cell.length_a   1.000
_cell.length_b   1.000
_cell.length_c   1.000
_cell.angle_alpha   90.00
_cell.angle_beta   90.00
_cell.angle_gamma   90.00
#
_symmetry.space_group_name_H-M   'P 1'
#
loop_
_entity.id
_entity.type
_entity.pdbx_description
1 polymer ?
#
loop_
_entity_poly.entity_id
_entity_poly.type
_entity_poly.pdbx_seq_one_letter_code
_entity_poly.pdbx_strand_id
1 'polypeptide(L)'
;MKPDIHPVYRTVVFHDTSANEYVKVGSTIKTKREIELDGVTYPYVTIDVSSKSHPFYTGKQKTFDSESSAARFQKRFGHFIGAKRG
;
A
#
# COMPACT_ATOMS: atom_id res chain seq x y z
N MET A 1 -4.79 15.67 -30.40
CA MET A 1 -5.09 16.69 -29.38
C MET A 1 -5.72 17.87 -30.09
N LYS A 2 -7.00 18.18 -29.80
CA LYS A 2 -7.61 19.43 -30.27
C LYS A 2 -7.04 20.61 -29.44
N PRO A 3 -6.71 21.75 -30.07
CA PRO A 3 -6.26 22.92 -29.32
C PRO A 3 -7.36 23.38 -28.33
N ASP A 4 -6.93 23.96 -27.21
CA ASP A 4 -7.73 24.74 -26.25
C ASP A 4 -8.89 24.08 -25.49
N ILE A 5 -9.13 22.77 -25.65
CA ILE A 5 -10.17 22.05 -24.87
C ILE A 5 -9.63 21.11 -23.80
N HIS A 6 -8.31 20.95 -23.68
CA HIS A 6 -7.69 19.98 -22.77
C HIS A 6 -7.18 20.67 -21.50
N PRO A 7 -7.36 20.06 -20.32
CA PRO A 7 -6.71 20.51 -19.11
C PRO A 7 -5.19 20.43 -19.23
N VAL A 8 -4.48 21.29 -18.50
CA VAL A 8 -3.01 21.30 -18.44
C VAL A 8 -2.52 19.94 -17.96
N TYR A 9 -1.79 19.24 -18.83
CA TYR A 9 -1.19 17.94 -18.55
C TYR A 9 0.31 18.11 -18.27
N ARG A 10 0.76 17.58 -17.13
CA ARG A 10 2.16 17.66 -16.69
C ARG A 10 2.55 16.40 -15.93
N THR A 11 3.83 16.11 -15.84
CA THR A 11 4.33 15.01 -14.99
C THR A 11 4.16 15.37 -13.52
N VAL A 12 3.57 14.49 -12.74
CA VAL A 12 3.37 14.60 -11.29
C VAL A 12 4.08 13.42 -10.63
N VAL A 13 4.72 13.69 -9.49
CA VAL A 13 5.37 12.66 -8.67
C VAL A 13 4.38 12.23 -7.60
N PHE A 14 4.03 10.95 -7.63
CA PHE A 14 3.24 10.28 -6.61
C PHE A 14 4.18 9.53 -5.67
N HIS A 15 4.11 9.83 -4.38
CA HIS A 15 4.93 9.17 -3.37
C HIS A 15 4.05 8.25 -2.52
N ASP A 16 4.34 6.96 -2.57
CA ASP A 16 3.78 5.98 -1.66
C ASP A 16 4.49 6.07 -0.31
N THR A 17 3.79 6.59 0.69
CA THR A 17 4.34 6.76 2.04
C THR A 17 4.61 5.44 2.76
N SER A 18 3.95 4.35 2.36
CA SER A 18 4.11 3.02 2.97
C SER A 18 5.35 2.29 2.47
N ALA A 19 5.71 2.48 1.19
CA ALA A 19 6.83 1.80 0.53
C ALA A 19 8.02 2.72 0.23
N ASN A 20 7.92 4.02 0.53
CA ASN A 20 8.87 5.07 0.15
C ASN A 20 9.22 5.05 -1.34
N GLU A 21 8.21 4.83 -2.19
CA GLU A 21 8.39 4.74 -3.64
C GLU A 21 7.83 5.97 -4.35
N TYR A 22 8.63 6.53 -5.27
CA TYR A 22 8.23 7.66 -6.12
C TYR A 22 7.86 7.18 -7.52
N VAL A 23 6.63 7.44 -7.94
CA VAL A 23 6.10 7.10 -9.26
C VAL A 23 5.85 8.38 -10.05
N LYS A 24 6.55 8.55 -11.19
CA LYS A 24 6.38 9.66 -12.13
C LYS A 24 5.27 9.32 -13.13
N VAL A 25 4.13 10.02 -13.06
CA VAL A 25 2.99 9.79 -13.97
C VAL A 25 2.44 11.13 -14.46
N GLY A 26 2.07 11.20 -15.73
CA GLY A 26 1.40 12.38 -16.26
C GLY A 26 -0.02 12.51 -15.72
N SER A 27 -0.35 13.69 -15.21
CA SER A 27 -1.64 13.98 -14.59
C SER A 27 -2.03 15.45 -14.79
N THR A 28 -3.33 15.72 -14.69
CA THR A 28 -3.92 17.07 -14.73
C THR A 28 -4.27 17.59 -13.32
N ILE A 29 -3.88 16.85 -12.27
CA ILE A 29 -4.25 17.16 -10.89
C ILE A 29 -3.61 18.47 -10.41
N LYS A 30 -4.41 19.28 -9.72
CA LYS A 30 -3.91 20.49 -9.04
C LYS A 30 -3.27 20.09 -7.72
N THR A 31 -1.96 20.25 -7.63
CA THR A 31 -1.19 20.03 -6.40
C THR A 31 -0.74 21.37 -5.84
N LYS A 32 -0.60 21.46 -4.51
CA LYS A 32 -0.01 22.62 -3.83
C LYS A 32 1.44 22.39 -3.41
N ARG A 33 1.89 21.14 -3.41
CA ARG A 33 3.22 20.73 -2.98
C ARG A 33 4.06 20.40 -4.21
N GLU A 34 5.35 20.65 -4.08
CA GLU A 34 6.36 20.37 -5.09
C GLU A 34 7.49 19.57 -4.44
N ILE A 35 8.16 18.74 -5.23
CA ILE A 35 9.32 17.96 -4.83
C ILE A 35 10.38 18.09 -5.92
N GLU A 36 11.64 18.25 -5.52
CA GLU A 36 12.76 18.13 -6.44
C GLU A 36 13.20 16.67 -6.50
N LEU A 37 13.11 16.09 -7.69
CA LEU A 37 13.56 14.73 -7.96
C LEU A 37 14.41 14.74 -9.23
N ASP A 38 15.60 14.16 -9.18
CA ASP A 38 16.56 14.12 -10.29
C ASP A 38 16.94 15.51 -10.85
N GLY A 39 16.93 16.55 -10.00
CA GLY A 39 17.23 17.94 -10.38
C GLY A 39 16.09 18.66 -11.11
N VAL A 40 14.89 18.07 -11.18
CA VAL A 40 13.70 18.67 -11.77
C VAL A 40 12.60 18.79 -10.72
N THR A 41 12.01 19.98 -10.60
CA THR A 41 10.88 20.24 -9.70
C THR A 41 9.60 19.68 -10.31
N TYR A 42 8.97 18.74 -9.62
CA TYR A 42 7.68 18.18 -10.01
C TYR A 42 6.60 18.48 -8.97
N PRO A 43 5.34 18.65 -9.40
CA PRO A 43 4.20 18.66 -8.51
C PRO A 43 4.08 17.33 -7.75
N TYR A 44 3.83 17.39 -6.44
CA TYR A 44 3.93 16.26 -5.50
C TYR A 44 2.58 15.88 -4.88
N VAL A 45 2.29 14.59 -4.85
CA VAL A 45 1.10 13.99 -4.20
C VAL A 45 1.51 12.77 -3.39
N THR A 46 1.07 12.70 -2.13
CA THR A 46 1.21 11.49 -1.30
C THR A 46 0.05 10.53 -1.58
N ILE A 47 0.35 9.25 -1.76
CA ILE A 47 -0.64 8.17 -1.85
C ILE A 47 -0.40 7.20 -0.68
N ASP A 48 -1.47 6.62 -0.15
CA ASP A 48 -1.42 5.65 0.94
C ASP A 48 -1.04 4.23 0.47
N VAL A 49 -1.43 3.87 -0.76
CA VAL A 49 -1.24 2.54 -1.35
C VAL A 49 -0.81 2.66 -2.82
N SER A 50 0.26 1.97 -3.19
CA SER A 50 0.69 1.78 -4.58
C SER A 50 0.81 0.30 -4.91
N SER A 51 1.20 0.00 -6.15
CA SER A 51 1.54 -1.37 -6.56
C SER A 51 2.64 -2.00 -5.71
N LYS A 52 3.49 -1.20 -5.05
CA LYS A 52 4.56 -1.71 -4.18
C LYS A 52 4.16 -1.93 -2.73
N SER A 53 3.01 -1.43 -2.28
CA SER A 53 2.50 -1.63 -0.91
C SER A 53 1.23 -2.47 -0.85
N HIS A 54 0.53 -2.65 -1.98
CA HIS A 54 -0.70 -3.45 -1.96
C HIS A 54 -0.39 -4.94 -1.73
N PRO A 55 -1.04 -5.61 -0.76
CA PRO A 55 -0.78 -7.02 -0.44
C PRO A 55 -0.96 -7.98 -1.62
N PHE A 56 -1.82 -7.63 -2.56
CA PHE A 56 -2.03 -8.41 -3.79
C PHE A 56 -0.79 -8.42 -4.69
N TYR A 57 -0.13 -7.28 -4.88
CA TYR A 57 1.01 -7.15 -5.78
C TYR A 57 2.34 -7.54 -5.13
N THR A 58 2.47 -7.35 -3.81
CA THR A 58 3.70 -7.69 -3.08
C THR A 58 3.81 -9.17 -2.70
N GLY A 59 2.73 -9.95 -2.84
CA GLY A 59 2.68 -11.37 -2.45
C GLY A 59 2.77 -11.61 -0.94
N LYS A 60 3.00 -10.58 -0.13
CA LYS A 60 3.03 -10.63 1.34
C LYS A 60 1.62 -10.45 1.89
N GLN A 61 0.71 -11.34 1.52
CA GLN A 61 -0.50 -11.49 2.34
C GLN A 61 -0.05 -11.99 3.71
N LYS A 62 -0.56 -11.38 4.80
CA LYS A 62 -0.43 -11.99 6.12
C LYS A 62 -1.07 -13.36 6.01
N THR A 63 -0.26 -14.41 5.94
CA THR A 63 -0.74 -15.78 6.01
C THR A 63 -1.49 -15.85 7.34
N PHE A 64 -2.82 -15.92 7.27
CA PHE A 64 -3.60 -16.29 8.42
C PHE A 64 -3.16 -17.73 8.71
N ASP A 65 -2.48 -17.96 9.83
CA ASP A 65 -1.95 -19.29 10.17
C ASP A 65 -3.05 -20.32 9.91
N SER A 66 -2.84 -21.18 8.91
CA SER A 66 -3.81 -22.17 8.45
C SER A 66 -3.90 -23.34 9.42
N GLU A 67 -3.76 -23.07 10.72
CA GLU A 67 -4.03 -24.05 11.76
C GLU A 67 -5.47 -24.50 11.66
N SER A 68 -5.64 -25.82 11.55
CA SER A 68 -6.94 -26.47 11.55
C SER A 68 -7.73 -26.02 12.78
N SER A 69 -9.05 -25.97 12.66
CA SER A 69 -9.93 -25.61 13.78
C SER A 69 -9.65 -26.45 15.03
N ALA A 70 -9.23 -27.71 14.85
CA ALA A 70 -8.84 -28.61 15.94
C ALA A 70 -7.55 -28.18 16.65
N ALA A 71 -6.50 -27.78 15.92
CA ALA A 71 -5.27 -27.27 16.52
C ALA A 71 -5.52 -25.96 17.31
N ARG A 72 -6.36 -25.06 16.77
CA ARG A 72 -6.79 -23.84 17.48
C ARG A 72 -7.60 -24.15 18.73
N PHE A 73 -8.46 -25.16 18.68
CA PHE A 73 -9.21 -25.63 19.85
C PHE A 73 -8.27 -26.18 20.92
N GLN A 74 -7.32 -27.04 20.56
CA GLN A 74 -6.35 -27.61 21.50
C GLN A 74 -5.44 -26.53 22.12
N LYS A 75 -5.01 -25.52 21.35
CA LYS A 75 -4.27 -24.37 21.91
C LYS A 75 -5.08 -23.56 22.92
N ARG A 76 -6.37 -23.32 22.64
CA ARG A 76 -7.27 -22.56 23.52
C ARG A 76 -7.69 -23.34 24.77
N PHE A 77 -7.97 -24.63 24.64
CA PHE A 77 -8.63 -25.43 25.67
C PHE A 77 -7.80 -26.61 26.22
N GLY A 78 -6.64 -26.92 25.64
CA GLY A 78 -5.79 -28.03 26.08
C GLY A 78 -5.33 -27.88 27.53
N HIS A 79 -5.00 -26.66 27.97
CA HIS A 79 -4.63 -26.36 29.36
C HIS A 79 -5.80 -26.53 30.34
N PHE A 80 -7.03 -26.21 29.91
CA PHE A 80 -8.24 -26.36 30.75
C PHE A 80 -8.65 -27.83 30.89
N ILE A 81 -8.50 -28.64 29.85
CA ILE A 81 -8.83 -30.07 29.89
C ILE A 81 -7.75 -30.85 30.66
N GLY A 82 -6.47 -30.48 30.53
CA GLY A 82 -5.36 -31.11 31.26
C GLY A 82 -5.40 -30.85 32.76
N ALA A 83 -5.70 -29.62 33.19
CA ALA A 83 -5.76 -29.24 34.60
C ALA A 83 -6.98 -29.81 35.36
N LYS A 84 -7.99 -30.34 34.64
CA LYS A 84 -9.17 -30.98 35.26
C LYS A 84 -9.03 -32.51 35.39
N ARG A 85 -7.89 -33.08 34.96
CA ARG A 85 -7.61 -34.53 34.94
C ARG A 85 -6.46 -34.96 35.87
N GLY A 86 -5.92 -34.04 36.68
CA GLY A 86 -5.12 -34.33 37.87
C GLY A 86 -5.87 -33.87 39.11
#